data_AF-A0A821HV42-F1
#
_entry.id   AF-A0A821HV42-F1
#
_cell.length_a   1.000
_cell.length_b   1.000
_cell.length_c   1.000
_cell.angle_alpha   90.00
_cell.angle_beta   90.00
_cell.angle_gamma   90.00
#
_symmetry.space_group_name_H-M   'P 1'
#
loop_
_entity.id
_entity.type
_entity.pdbx_description
1 polymer ?
#
loop_
_entity_poly.entity_id
_entity_poly.type
_entity_poly.pdbx_seq_one_letter_code
_entity_poly.pdbx_strand_id
1 'polypeptide(L)'
;MDKNHSMIRLFNDEDILTFTRHLTQLINKLNYFKLQNEQWSYYYHLGITEGLWTGRISMKMALNNSMHYTYGRSKNLIEQRRKKYEKQLEFIRNEAEKYIKQPRNITAQIDMNNMMTIITYLIHKDQYQLSIELERRRGTLKFDAKDHQLVQAFYQLKPRKTEIHSAKMIWKTIHEEQKLQYEIAMFKEWLSLKTTLTNCTLQDLALIKINEIFTQLVFNKQLQPTNHLSMNDHNNQINSPNQYIHDLSADTLSKAEKLAQNYTQKVIDEKTKLLKRKDNSKNNLDLNKTTQAIESRSINII
;
A
#
# COMPACT_ATOMS: atom_id res chain seq x y z
N MET A 1 -3.91 3.94 -50.19
CA MET A 1 -2.76 3.14 -49.72
C MET A 1 -3.08 2.62 -48.34
N ASP A 2 -3.19 1.31 -48.21
CA ASP A 2 -3.63 0.64 -46.98
C ASP A 2 -2.61 0.81 -45.84
N LYS A 3 -3.06 1.37 -44.71
CA LYS A 3 -2.26 1.51 -43.48
C LYS A 3 -1.64 0.19 -43.03
N ASN A 4 -2.29 -0.93 -43.33
CA ASN A 4 -1.85 -2.29 -42.97
C ASN A 4 -0.60 -2.75 -43.74
N HIS A 5 -0.39 -2.32 -44.99
CA HIS A 5 0.83 -2.66 -45.74
C HIS A 5 2.07 -1.90 -45.25
N SER A 6 1.89 -0.71 -44.68
CA SER A 6 3.02 0.07 -44.14
C SER A 6 3.58 -0.53 -42.84
N MET A 7 2.71 -1.04 -41.94
CA MET A 7 3.16 -1.69 -40.71
C MET A 7 3.91 -2.99 -40.98
N ILE A 8 3.40 -3.84 -41.88
CA ILE A 8 4.05 -5.13 -42.20
C ILE A 8 5.45 -4.91 -42.80
N ARG A 9 5.65 -3.85 -43.59
CA ARG A 9 6.96 -3.51 -44.16
C ARG A 9 7.95 -2.98 -43.12
N LEU A 10 7.48 -2.24 -42.11
CA LEU A 10 8.27 -1.76 -40.96
C LEU A 10 8.80 -2.89 -40.08
N PHE A 11 8.08 -4.02 -39.98
CA PHE A 11 8.50 -5.18 -39.19
C PHE A 11 9.37 -6.18 -39.96
N ASN A 12 9.54 -6.01 -41.27
CA ASN A 12 10.38 -6.88 -42.11
C ASN A 12 11.80 -6.33 -42.32
N ASP A 13 12.09 -5.12 -41.84
CA ASP A 13 13.40 -4.48 -41.92
C ASP A 13 14.08 -4.53 -40.55
N GLU A 14 15.17 -5.28 -40.47
CA GLU A 14 15.94 -5.51 -39.23
C GLU A 14 16.54 -4.21 -38.66
N ASP A 15 16.89 -3.26 -39.54
CA ASP A 15 17.44 -1.98 -39.14
C ASP A 15 16.36 -1.07 -38.53
N ILE A 16 15.14 -1.09 -39.09
CA ILE A 16 13.97 -0.39 -38.56
C ILE A 16 13.56 -0.99 -37.20
N LEU A 17 13.55 -2.31 -37.08
CA LEU A 17 13.27 -3.01 -35.83
C LEU A 17 14.29 -2.66 -34.75
N THR A 18 15.57 -2.73 -35.07
CA THR A 18 16.66 -2.39 -34.15
C THR A 18 16.57 -0.94 -33.71
N PHE A 19 16.28 -0.04 -34.65
CA PHE A 19 16.06 1.37 -34.37
C PHE A 19 14.90 1.58 -33.39
N THR A 20 13.73 1.04 -33.73
CA THR A 20 12.51 1.18 -32.93
C THR A 20 12.69 0.60 -31.53
N ARG A 21 13.34 -0.55 -31.41
CA ARG A 21 13.63 -1.19 -30.12
C ARG A 21 14.54 -0.33 -29.26
N HIS A 22 15.63 0.20 -29.82
CA HIS A 22 16.55 1.04 -29.05
C HIS A 22 15.89 2.35 -28.63
N LEU A 23 15.15 2.99 -29.54
CA LEU A 23 14.38 4.20 -29.22
C LEU A 23 13.37 3.94 -28.10
N THR A 24 12.62 2.83 -28.18
CA THR A 24 11.67 2.41 -27.14
C THR A 24 12.37 2.26 -25.79
N GLN A 25 13.56 1.64 -25.75
CA GLN A 25 14.34 1.50 -24.51
C GLN A 25 14.78 2.85 -23.92
N LEU A 26 15.21 3.79 -24.76
CA LEU A 26 15.60 5.13 -24.33
C LEU A 26 14.40 5.90 -23.74
N ILE A 27 13.25 5.88 -24.42
CA ILE A 27 12.02 6.52 -23.94
C ILE A 27 11.50 5.85 -22.66
N ASN A 28 11.60 4.53 -22.55
CA ASN A 28 11.20 3.79 -21.35
C ASN A 28 12.05 4.19 -20.14
N LYS A 29 13.38 4.26 -20.32
CA LYS A 29 14.32 4.75 -19.29
C LYS A 29 14.05 6.21 -18.92
N LEU A 30 13.77 7.07 -19.90
CA LEU A 30 13.42 8.47 -19.67
C LEU A 30 12.18 8.59 -18.77
N ASN A 31 11.10 7.88 -19.11
CA ASN A 31 9.87 7.89 -18.30
C ASN A 31 10.11 7.32 -16.89
N TYR A 32 10.87 6.24 -16.77
CA TYR A 32 11.22 5.67 -15.46
C TYR A 32 12.00 6.66 -14.59
N PHE A 33 13.05 7.30 -15.13
CA PHE A 33 13.84 8.26 -14.37
C PHE A 33 13.04 9.52 -14.04
N LYS A 34 12.07 9.90 -14.88
CA LYS A 34 11.14 11.01 -14.60
C LYS A 34 10.29 10.68 -13.37
N LEU A 35 9.65 9.51 -13.36
CA LEU A 35 8.87 9.02 -12.22
C LEU A 35 9.69 8.95 -10.92
N GLN A 36 10.93 8.45 -11.01
CA GLN A 36 11.85 8.42 -9.86
C GLN A 36 12.20 9.83 -9.38
N ASN A 37 12.56 10.74 -10.29
CA ASN A 37 12.91 12.10 -9.93
C ASN A 37 11.76 12.83 -9.24
N GLU A 38 10.54 12.69 -9.77
CA GLU A 38 9.32 13.21 -9.15
C GLU A 38 9.10 12.61 -7.75
N GLN A 39 9.31 11.29 -7.59
CA GLN A 39 9.19 10.63 -6.29
C GLN A 39 10.16 11.22 -5.26
N TRP A 40 11.44 11.33 -5.59
CA TRP A 40 12.44 11.85 -4.66
C TRP A 40 12.28 13.34 -4.40
N SER A 41 11.79 14.08 -5.39
CA SER A 41 11.43 15.50 -5.23
C SER A 41 10.25 15.65 -4.28
N TYR A 42 9.21 14.81 -4.40
CA TYR A 42 8.08 14.77 -3.46
C TYR A 42 8.55 14.50 -2.03
N TYR A 43 9.39 13.47 -1.83
CA TYR A 43 9.99 13.16 -0.51
C TYR A 43 10.73 14.36 0.08
N TYR A 44 11.48 15.08 -0.76
CA TYR A 44 12.20 16.27 -0.33
C TYR A 44 11.27 17.41 0.09
N HIS A 45 10.22 17.68 -0.70
CA HIS A 45 9.25 18.72 -0.40
C HIS A 45 8.48 18.41 0.88
N LEU A 46 8.02 17.17 1.03
CA LEU A 46 7.36 16.72 2.25
C LEU A 46 8.29 16.91 3.47
N GLY A 47 9.58 16.61 3.32
CA GLY A 47 10.55 16.84 4.38
C GLY A 47 10.68 18.29 4.81
N ILE A 48 10.49 19.24 3.88
CA ILE A 48 10.47 20.67 4.17
C ILE A 48 9.14 21.07 4.82
N THR A 49 8.01 20.75 4.18
CA THR A 49 6.68 21.23 4.58
C THR A 49 6.25 20.65 5.92
N GLU A 50 6.57 19.39 6.18
CA GLU A 50 6.19 18.67 7.38
C GLU A 50 7.35 18.57 8.38
N GLY A 51 8.48 19.28 8.18
CA GLY A 51 9.60 19.27 9.15
C GLY A 51 10.21 17.89 9.42
N LEU A 52 10.12 16.95 8.46
CA LEU A 52 10.52 15.55 8.62
C LEU A 52 12.04 15.36 8.73
N TRP A 53 12.80 16.42 8.47
CA TRP A 53 14.25 16.41 8.60
C TRP A 53 14.72 16.31 10.06
N THR A 54 13.94 16.85 10.99
CA THR A 54 14.31 17.00 12.40
C THR A 54 13.65 15.97 13.33
N GLY A 55 12.71 15.17 12.82
CA GLY A 55 11.86 14.27 13.62
C GLY A 55 12.15 12.78 13.45
N ARG A 56 13.42 12.37 13.33
CA ARG A 56 13.74 10.94 13.18
C ARG A 56 13.74 10.23 14.51
N ILE A 57 12.72 9.42 14.73
CA ILE A 57 12.82 8.32 15.69
C ILE A 57 13.68 7.19 15.09
N SER A 58 14.33 6.41 15.95
CA SER A 58 15.17 5.30 15.50
C SER A 58 14.33 4.17 14.88
N MET A 59 14.93 3.35 14.01
CA MET A 59 14.29 2.15 13.46
C MET A 59 13.74 1.23 14.57
N LYS A 60 14.49 1.08 15.67
CA LYS A 60 14.04 0.32 16.85
C LYS A 60 12.78 0.93 17.47
N MET A 61 12.72 2.25 17.58
CA MET A 61 11.55 2.95 18.10
C MET A 61 10.35 2.84 17.16
N ALA A 62 10.57 2.88 15.84
CA ALA A 62 9.52 2.65 14.86
C ALA A 62 8.91 1.25 14.98
N LEU A 63 9.75 0.21 15.00
CA LEU A 63 9.32 -1.18 15.19
C LEU A 63 8.58 -1.37 16.52
N ASN A 64 9.09 -0.77 17.60
CA ASN A 64 8.47 -0.86 18.94
C ASN A 64 7.09 -0.20 19.06
N ASN A 65 6.68 0.58 18.07
CA ASN A 65 5.40 1.27 18.01
C ASN A 65 4.61 0.88 16.75
N SER A 66 4.97 -0.23 16.11
CA SER A 66 4.31 -0.80 14.92
C SER A 66 4.22 0.17 13.74
N MET A 67 5.25 1.00 13.55
CA MET A 67 5.30 1.96 12.45
C MET A 67 6.12 1.46 11.27
N HIS A 68 5.80 1.98 10.09
CA HIS A 68 6.61 1.73 8.91
C HIS A 68 7.98 2.42 9.05
N TYR A 69 9.05 1.66 8.78
CA TYR A 69 10.43 2.14 8.90
C TYR A 69 10.91 2.91 7.68
N THR A 70 10.14 2.90 6.58
CA THR A 70 10.52 3.56 5.33
C THR A 70 10.52 5.08 5.46
N TYR A 71 9.85 5.60 6.49
CA TYR A 71 10.02 6.96 6.96
C TYR A 71 11.35 7.15 7.70
N GLY A 72 12.01 8.29 7.45
CA GLY A 72 13.28 8.64 8.09
C GLY A 72 14.52 8.47 7.21
N ARG A 73 14.35 8.36 5.88
CA ARG A 73 15.48 8.53 4.95
C ARG A 73 16.14 9.88 5.19
N SER A 74 17.48 9.91 5.15
CA SER A 74 18.19 11.13 5.48
C SER A 74 18.02 12.21 4.42
N LYS A 75 18.01 13.48 4.84
CA LYS A 75 18.04 14.63 3.90
C LYS A 75 19.16 14.42 2.88
N ASN A 76 20.36 14.10 3.36
CA ASN A 76 21.52 13.83 2.53
C ASN A 76 21.26 12.69 1.53
N LEU A 77 20.64 11.58 1.95
CA LEU A 77 20.31 10.48 1.04
C LEU A 77 19.29 10.90 -0.02
N ILE A 78 18.24 11.63 0.37
CA ILE A 78 17.21 12.10 -0.56
C ILE A 78 17.83 13.08 -1.57
N GLU A 79 18.65 14.03 -1.10
CA GLU A 79 19.38 14.96 -1.98
C GLU A 79 20.33 14.24 -2.93
N GLN A 80 21.08 13.24 -2.44
CA GLN A 80 21.93 12.40 -3.28
C GLN A 80 21.11 11.66 -4.35
N ARG A 81 19.94 11.12 -3.99
CA ARG A 81 19.05 10.42 -4.93
C ARG A 81 18.48 11.37 -5.97
N ARG A 82 18.04 12.57 -5.58
CA ARG A 82 17.58 13.61 -6.51
C ARG A 82 18.66 13.97 -7.52
N LYS A 83 19.86 14.34 -7.04
CA LYS A 83 21.00 14.66 -7.91
C LYS A 83 21.36 13.52 -8.86
N LYS A 84 21.28 12.26 -8.39
CA LYS A 84 21.51 11.09 -9.23
C LYS A 84 20.49 11.01 -10.37
N TYR A 85 19.20 11.09 -10.07
CA TYR A 85 18.15 10.95 -11.09
C TYR A 85 18.05 12.17 -12.01
N GLU A 86 18.35 13.37 -11.52
CA GLU A 86 18.50 14.58 -12.36
C GLU A 86 19.61 14.37 -13.41
N LYS A 87 20.80 13.90 -13.00
CA LYS A 87 21.90 13.58 -13.93
C LYS A 87 21.54 12.47 -14.91
N GLN A 88 20.87 11.41 -14.45
CA GLN A 88 20.45 10.30 -15.32
C GLN A 88 19.38 10.73 -16.33
N LEU A 89 18.47 11.62 -15.94
CA LEU A 89 17.48 12.24 -16.82
C LEU A 89 18.13 13.07 -17.91
N GLU A 90 19.09 13.91 -17.55
CA GLU A 90 19.82 14.73 -18.51
C GLU A 90 20.60 13.86 -19.50
N PHE A 91 21.32 12.85 -19.00
CA PHE A 91 22.05 11.90 -19.82
C PHE A 91 21.15 11.18 -20.83
N ILE A 92 20.04 10.56 -20.36
CA ILE A 92 19.17 9.77 -21.25
C ILE A 92 18.41 10.65 -22.24
N ARG A 93 18.06 11.89 -21.86
CA ARG A 93 17.45 12.86 -22.78
C ARG A 93 18.42 13.17 -23.93
N ASN A 94 19.67 13.46 -23.59
CA ASN A 94 20.70 13.73 -24.59
C ASN A 94 20.97 12.51 -25.49
N GLU A 95 20.96 11.29 -24.95
CA GLU A 95 21.07 10.07 -25.75
C GLU A 95 19.88 9.88 -26.69
N ALA A 96 18.64 10.06 -26.21
CA ALA A 96 17.44 9.96 -27.03
C ALA A 96 17.44 10.99 -28.16
N GLU A 97 17.77 12.25 -27.86
CA GLU A 97 17.87 13.29 -28.88
C GLU A 97 18.94 13.00 -29.92
N LYS A 98 20.14 12.55 -29.50
CA LYS A 98 21.20 12.14 -30.42
C LYS A 98 20.76 10.99 -31.30
N TYR A 99 20.06 10.00 -30.73
CA TYR A 99 19.59 8.83 -31.47
C TYR A 99 18.54 9.19 -32.52
N ILE A 100 17.63 10.13 -32.20
CA ILE A 100 16.63 10.66 -33.14
C ILE A 100 17.30 11.49 -34.25
N LYS A 101 18.33 12.29 -33.90
CA LYS A 101 19.05 13.18 -34.82
C LYS A 101 20.11 12.47 -35.68
N GLN A 102 20.43 11.20 -35.39
CA GLN A 102 21.43 10.46 -36.18
C GLN A 102 20.92 10.29 -37.62
N PRO A 103 21.66 10.78 -38.63
CA PRO A 103 21.28 10.61 -40.02
C PRO A 103 21.37 9.12 -40.38
N ARG A 104 20.23 8.46 -40.41
CA ARG A 104 20.06 7.12 -40.99
C ARG A 104 19.08 7.24 -42.14
N ASN A 105 19.33 6.55 -43.24
CA ASN A 105 18.36 6.38 -44.35
C ASN A 105 16.99 5.90 -43.84
N ILE A 106 16.97 5.23 -42.70
CA ILE A 106 15.81 4.77 -41.93
C ILE A 106 14.90 5.92 -41.47
N THR A 107 15.46 7.03 -40.96
CA THR A 107 14.67 8.15 -40.42
C THR A 107 13.88 8.91 -41.49
N ALA A 108 14.32 8.87 -42.74
CA ALA A 108 13.60 9.41 -43.88
C ALA A 108 12.41 8.53 -44.33
N GLN A 109 12.40 7.26 -43.92
CA GLN A 109 11.36 6.28 -44.26
C GLN A 109 10.30 6.11 -43.16
N ILE A 110 10.50 6.74 -42.00
CA ILE A 110 9.65 6.60 -40.81
C ILE A 110 9.06 7.96 -40.44
N ASP A 111 7.74 8.01 -40.25
CA ASP A 111 7.10 9.12 -39.56
C ASP A 111 7.46 9.08 -38.06
N MET A 112 8.47 9.85 -37.69
CA MET A 112 8.97 9.91 -36.31
C MET A 112 7.92 10.41 -35.31
N ASN A 113 6.98 11.27 -35.73
CA ASN A 113 5.93 11.76 -34.83
C ASN A 113 4.94 10.64 -34.50
N ASN A 114 4.52 9.88 -35.51
CA ASN A 114 3.65 8.73 -35.31
C ASN A 114 4.36 7.63 -34.49
N MET A 115 5.63 7.33 -34.80
CA MET A 115 6.42 6.35 -34.05
C MET A 115 6.57 6.74 -32.57
N MET A 116 6.92 8.01 -32.30
CA MET A 116 7.03 8.50 -30.92
C MET A 116 5.69 8.44 -30.17
N THR A 117 4.58 8.70 -30.86
CA THR A 117 3.23 8.59 -30.27
C THR A 117 2.93 7.14 -29.85
N ILE A 118 3.18 6.17 -30.74
CA ILE A 118 2.96 4.75 -30.46
C ILE A 118 3.87 4.25 -29.33
N ILE A 119 5.17 4.57 -29.40
CA ILE A 119 6.15 4.19 -28.36
C ILE A 119 5.72 4.76 -26.99
N THR A 120 5.35 6.05 -26.96
CA THR A 120 4.92 6.72 -25.73
C THR A 120 3.66 6.06 -25.15
N TYR A 121 2.67 5.75 -25.99
CA TYR A 121 1.45 5.07 -25.57
C TYR A 121 1.74 3.68 -24.96
N LEU A 122 2.55 2.86 -25.63
CA LEU A 122 2.92 1.53 -25.14
C LEU A 122 3.66 1.60 -23.80
N ILE A 123 4.65 2.50 -23.69
CA ILE A 123 5.41 2.68 -22.45
C ILE A 123 4.51 3.19 -21.33
N HIS A 124 3.58 4.12 -21.61
CA HIS A 124 2.63 4.58 -20.60
C HIS A 124 1.78 3.44 -20.06
N LYS A 125 1.31 2.55 -20.94
CA LYS A 125 0.56 1.35 -20.52
C LYS A 125 1.41 0.42 -19.66
N ASP A 126 2.67 0.18 -20.05
CA ASP A 126 3.59 -0.70 -19.32
C ASP A 126 4.00 -0.12 -17.95
N GLN A 127 4.16 1.21 -17.87
CA GLN A 127 4.54 1.89 -16.63
C GLN A 127 3.35 2.31 -15.77
N TYR A 128 2.11 2.11 -16.22
CA TYR A 128 0.91 2.54 -15.51
C TYR A 128 0.82 1.99 -14.07
N GLN A 129 1.14 0.70 -13.90
CA GLN A 129 1.17 0.08 -12.57
C GLN A 129 2.24 0.70 -11.67
N LEU A 130 3.41 1.03 -12.23
CA LEU A 130 4.47 1.69 -11.50
C LEU A 130 4.07 3.11 -11.08
N SER A 131 3.41 3.87 -11.96
CA SER A 131 2.94 5.22 -11.62
C SER A 131 1.89 5.19 -10.51
N ILE A 132 0.92 4.27 -10.57
CA ILE A 132 -0.08 4.09 -9.51
C ILE A 132 0.60 3.72 -8.20
N GLU A 133 1.54 2.78 -8.20
CA GLU A 133 2.21 2.35 -6.99
C GLU A 133 3.05 3.48 -6.37
N LEU A 134 3.71 4.30 -7.19
CA LEU A 134 4.45 5.47 -6.70
C LEU A 134 3.51 6.53 -6.11
N GLU A 135 2.39 6.81 -6.77
CA GLU A 135 1.37 7.73 -6.27
C GLU A 135 0.77 7.24 -4.95
N ARG A 136 0.42 5.96 -4.85
CA ARG A 136 -0.02 5.32 -3.61
C ARG A 136 1.02 5.51 -2.50
N ARG A 137 2.31 5.27 -2.78
CA ARG A 137 3.41 5.49 -1.82
C ARG A 137 3.58 6.96 -1.42
N ARG A 138 3.29 7.93 -2.31
CA ARG A 138 3.30 9.36 -1.97
C ARG A 138 2.19 9.68 -0.98
N GLY A 139 1.00 9.11 -1.19
CA GLY A 139 -0.14 9.22 -0.28
C GLY A 139 0.17 8.68 1.11
N THR A 140 0.69 7.44 1.20
CA THR A 140 1.00 6.81 2.49
C THR A 140 2.12 7.52 3.26
N LEU A 141 3.11 8.09 2.56
CA LEU A 141 4.25 8.73 3.21
C LEU A 141 3.85 9.92 4.09
N LYS A 142 2.80 10.67 3.73
CA LYS A 142 2.31 11.78 4.54
C LYS A 142 1.74 11.30 5.88
N PHE A 143 1.06 10.15 5.88
CA PHE A 143 0.53 9.54 7.09
C PHE A 143 1.65 8.97 7.95
N ASP A 144 2.63 8.28 7.34
CA ASP A 144 3.83 7.80 8.03
C ASP A 144 4.58 8.97 8.69
N ALA A 145 4.69 10.08 7.99
CA ALA A 145 5.32 11.30 8.46
C ALA A 145 4.68 11.87 9.71
N LYS A 146 3.37 12.05 9.65
CA LYS A 146 2.58 12.51 10.78
C LYS A 146 2.63 11.50 11.94
N ASP A 147 2.62 10.19 11.67
CA ASP A 147 2.68 9.17 12.71
C ASP A 147 4.00 9.24 13.50
N HIS A 148 5.12 9.43 12.81
CA HIS A 148 6.42 9.60 13.45
C HIS A 148 6.49 10.85 14.33
N GLN A 149 5.93 11.99 13.86
CA GLN A 149 5.83 13.21 14.67
C GLN A 149 4.99 13.00 15.92
N LEU A 150 3.83 12.33 15.80
CA LEU A 150 2.92 12.07 16.91
C LEU A 150 3.56 11.15 17.95
N VAL A 151 4.27 10.12 17.51
CA VAL A 151 5.06 9.27 18.42
C VAL A 151 6.16 10.07 19.09
N GLN A 152 6.93 10.87 18.34
CA GLN A 152 7.99 11.68 18.93
C GLN A 152 7.43 12.64 20.00
N ALA A 153 6.35 13.35 19.69
CA ALA A 153 5.66 14.25 20.61
C ALA A 153 5.19 13.51 21.87
N PHE A 154 4.60 12.32 21.73
CA PHE A 154 4.20 11.49 22.87
C PHE A 154 5.38 11.17 23.80
N TYR A 155 6.53 10.74 23.27
CA TYR A 155 7.69 10.41 24.11
C TYR A 155 8.39 11.65 24.69
N GLN A 156 8.28 12.83 24.05
CA GLN A 156 8.77 14.09 24.60
C GLN A 156 8.03 14.52 25.87
N LEU A 157 6.79 14.07 26.07
CA LEU A 157 6.04 14.27 27.32
C LEU A 157 6.57 13.42 28.49
N LYS A 158 7.58 12.58 28.26
CA LYS A 158 8.17 11.66 29.25
C LYS A 158 7.11 10.79 29.96
N PRO A 159 6.27 10.06 29.20
CA PRO A 159 5.19 9.27 29.76
C PRO A 159 5.70 8.16 30.69
N ARG A 160 4.91 7.83 31.70
CA ARG A 160 5.21 6.73 32.63
C ARG A 160 5.14 5.38 31.90
N LYS A 161 5.83 4.36 32.44
CA LYS A 161 5.83 3.00 31.86
C LYS A 161 4.42 2.44 31.62
N THR A 162 3.49 2.72 32.53
CA THR A 162 2.09 2.32 32.43
C THR A 162 1.34 3.03 31.30
N GLU A 163 1.62 4.31 31.07
CA GLU A 163 1.06 5.10 29.96
C GLU A 163 1.62 4.63 28.62
N ILE A 164 2.93 4.35 28.54
CA ILE A 164 3.56 3.74 27.36
C ILE A 164 2.93 2.38 27.04
N HIS A 165 2.69 1.55 28.05
CA HIS A 165 2.06 0.24 27.87
C HIS A 165 0.64 0.36 27.30
N SER A 166 -0.22 1.18 27.93
CA SER A 166 -1.59 1.38 27.45
C SER A 166 -1.62 2.03 26.05
N ALA A 167 -0.75 3.02 25.78
CA ALA A 167 -0.65 3.63 24.45
C ALA A 167 -0.32 2.59 23.36
N LYS A 168 0.69 1.75 23.59
CA LYS A 168 1.05 0.68 22.65
C LYS A 168 -0.06 -0.33 22.43
N MET A 169 -0.78 -0.71 23.49
CA MET A 169 -1.93 -1.60 23.40
C MET A 169 -3.04 -0.97 22.54
N ILE A 170 -3.41 0.29 22.83
CA ILE A 170 -4.42 1.03 22.07
C ILE A 170 -4.03 1.13 20.60
N TRP A 171 -2.85 1.65 20.28
CA TRP A 171 -2.43 1.87 18.90
C TRP A 171 -2.30 0.55 18.11
N LYS A 172 -1.77 -0.50 18.74
CA LYS A 172 -1.69 -1.81 18.11
C LYS A 172 -3.08 -2.38 17.82
N THR A 173 -3.99 -2.31 18.79
CA THR A 173 -5.34 -2.84 18.63
C THR A 173 -6.16 -2.06 17.60
N ILE A 174 -6.04 -0.73 17.53
CA ILE A 174 -6.66 0.07 16.45
C ILE A 174 -6.10 -0.35 15.08
N HIS A 175 -4.79 -0.54 14.97
CA HIS A 175 -4.19 -0.99 13.69
C HIS A 175 -4.69 -2.38 13.27
N GLU A 176 -4.77 -3.32 14.21
CA GLU A 176 -5.30 -4.67 13.98
C GLU A 176 -6.80 -4.63 13.59
N GLU A 177 -7.58 -3.76 14.24
CA GLU A 177 -8.99 -3.50 13.91
C GLU A 177 -9.16 -2.95 12.50
N GLN A 178 -8.43 -1.89 12.13
CA GLN A 178 -8.51 -1.28 10.79
C GLN A 178 -8.12 -2.27 9.70
N LYS A 179 -7.06 -3.07 9.93
CA LYS A 179 -6.67 -4.13 9.01
C LYS A 179 -7.79 -5.16 8.82
N LEU A 180 -8.40 -5.60 9.92
CA LEU A 180 -9.48 -6.57 9.89
C LEU A 180 -10.74 -6.01 9.22
N GLN A 181 -11.11 -4.76 9.49
CA GLN A 181 -12.25 -4.10 8.84
C GLN A 181 -12.05 -3.97 7.33
N TYR A 182 -10.83 -3.63 6.88
CA TYR A 182 -10.49 -3.62 5.45
C TYR A 182 -10.61 -5.01 4.83
N GLU A 183 -10.08 -6.05 5.48
CA GLU A 183 -10.19 -7.44 5.02
C GLU A 183 -11.66 -7.88 4.93
N ILE A 184 -12.48 -7.55 5.93
CA ILE A 184 -13.93 -7.81 5.93
C ILE A 184 -14.61 -7.09 4.76
N ALA A 185 -14.31 -5.81 4.53
CA ALA A 185 -14.90 -5.04 3.44
C ALA A 185 -14.57 -5.64 2.06
N MET A 186 -13.30 -5.98 1.82
CA MET A 186 -12.85 -6.67 0.62
C MET A 186 -13.57 -8.01 0.42
N PHE A 187 -13.73 -8.78 1.49
CA PHE A 187 -14.41 -10.07 1.44
C PHE A 187 -15.91 -9.90 1.12
N LYS A 188 -16.59 -8.91 1.72
CA LYS A 188 -18.00 -8.57 1.40
C LYS A 188 -18.19 -8.12 -0.05
N GLU A 189 -17.33 -7.23 -0.54
CA GLU A 189 -17.35 -6.77 -1.94
C GLU A 189 -17.21 -7.96 -2.89
N TRP A 190 -16.26 -8.84 -2.59
CA TRP A 190 -16.04 -10.04 -3.40
C TRP A 190 -17.23 -11.00 -3.40
N LEU A 191 -17.86 -11.24 -2.24
CA LEU A 191 -19.11 -12.02 -2.16
C LEU A 191 -20.23 -11.39 -3.00
N SER A 192 -20.34 -10.05 -3.01
CA SER A 192 -21.36 -9.33 -3.78
C SER A 192 -21.15 -9.38 -5.30
N LEU A 193 -19.89 -9.44 -5.75
CA LEU A 193 -19.58 -9.64 -7.17
C LEU A 193 -19.94 -11.06 -7.61
N LYS A 194 -19.85 -12.06 -6.72
CA LYS A 194 -20.14 -13.46 -7.06
C LYS A 194 -21.64 -13.75 -7.17
N THR A 195 -22.52 -13.09 -6.40
CA THR A 195 -23.98 -13.25 -6.54
C THR A 195 -24.51 -12.83 -7.92
N THR A 196 -23.71 -12.11 -8.72
CA THR A 196 -24.04 -11.73 -10.11
C THR A 196 -23.58 -12.74 -11.18
N LEU A 197 -22.73 -13.72 -10.84
CA LEU A 197 -22.17 -14.71 -11.77
C LEU A 197 -22.79 -16.09 -11.50
N THR A 198 -23.85 -16.42 -12.24
CA THR A 198 -24.78 -17.50 -11.85
C THR A 198 -24.38 -18.94 -12.19
N ASN A 199 -23.23 -19.25 -12.81
CA ASN A 199 -22.92 -20.65 -13.18
C ASN A 199 -21.40 -20.93 -13.26
N CYS A 200 -20.79 -21.55 -12.24
CA CYS A 200 -19.61 -22.42 -12.40
C CYS A 200 -19.15 -23.13 -11.10
N THR A 201 -19.08 -24.46 -11.13
CA THR A 201 -18.58 -25.34 -10.04
C THR A 201 -17.10 -25.13 -9.69
N LEU A 202 -16.29 -24.61 -10.62
CA LEU A 202 -14.88 -24.25 -10.37
C LEU A 202 -14.72 -23.01 -9.45
N GLN A 203 -15.74 -22.15 -9.39
CA GLN A 203 -15.73 -20.97 -8.50
C GLN A 203 -15.98 -21.34 -7.03
N ASP A 204 -16.47 -22.54 -6.76
CA ASP A 204 -16.82 -23.01 -5.42
C ASP A 204 -15.61 -23.57 -4.69
N LEU A 205 -14.73 -24.28 -5.40
CA LEU A 205 -13.39 -24.65 -4.91
C LEU A 205 -12.49 -23.42 -4.70
N ALA A 206 -12.58 -22.43 -5.59
CA ALA A 206 -11.90 -21.15 -5.38
C ALA A 206 -12.43 -20.44 -4.12
N LEU A 207 -13.73 -20.55 -3.83
CA LEU A 207 -14.33 -19.92 -2.65
C LEU A 207 -13.93 -20.59 -1.35
N ILE A 208 -13.88 -21.93 -1.32
CA ILE A 208 -13.35 -22.68 -0.18
C ILE A 208 -11.91 -22.26 0.08
N LYS A 209 -11.08 -22.19 -0.97
CA LYS A 209 -9.67 -21.79 -0.84
C LYS A 209 -9.50 -20.33 -0.41
N ILE A 210 -10.36 -19.43 -0.88
CA ILE A 210 -10.35 -18.01 -0.46
C ILE A 210 -10.84 -17.88 0.99
N ASN A 211 -11.86 -18.63 1.40
CA ASN A 211 -12.30 -18.70 2.80
C ASN A 211 -11.21 -19.28 3.70
N GLU A 212 -10.51 -20.32 3.26
CA GLU A 212 -9.36 -20.86 3.98
C GLU A 212 -8.25 -19.81 4.08
N ILE A 213 -7.92 -19.12 3.00
CA ILE A 213 -6.92 -18.04 3.00
C ILE A 213 -7.35 -16.91 3.93
N PHE A 214 -8.61 -16.47 3.87
CA PHE A 214 -9.13 -15.41 4.73
C PHE A 214 -9.14 -15.84 6.20
N THR A 215 -9.62 -17.05 6.49
CA THR A 215 -9.62 -17.63 7.83
C THR A 215 -8.19 -17.74 8.37
N GLN A 216 -7.25 -18.20 7.55
CA GLN A 216 -5.83 -18.20 7.92
C GLN A 216 -5.34 -16.77 8.16
N LEU A 217 -5.56 -15.82 7.26
CA LEU A 217 -5.07 -14.44 7.39
C LEU A 217 -5.63 -13.73 8.63
N VAL A 218 -6.90 -13.94 8.95
CA VAL A 218 -7.61 -13.32 10.08
C VAL A 218 -7.30 -14.01 11.41
N PHE A 219 -7.22 -15.35 11.42
CA PHE A 219 -7.17 -16.12 12.66
C PHE A 219 -5.84 -16.81 12.96
N ASN A 220 -4.80 -16.68 12.10
CA ASN A 220 -3.49 -17.36 12.20
C ASN A 220 -2.70 -17.21 13.52
N LYS A 221 -3.20 -16.47 14.52
CA LYS A 221 -2.55 -16.32 15.83
C LYS A 221 -3.48 -16.41 17.04
N GLN A 222 -4.80 -16.55 16.87
CA GLN A 222 -5.74 -16.50 18.01
C GLN A 222 -6.66 -17.72 18.12
N LEU A 223 -6.72 -18.57 17.10
CA LEU A 223 -7.40 -19.85 17.19
C LEU A 223 -6.36 -20.96 17.00
N GLN A 224 -6.04 -21.66 18.09
CA GLN A 224 -5.87 -23.12 17.97
C GLN A 224 -7.04 -23.63 17.12
N PRO A 225 -6.84 -24.61 16.23
CA PRO A 225 -7.91 -25.15 15.41
C PRO A 225 -8.96 -25.76 16.34
N THR A 226 -9.88 -24.95 16.84
CA THR A 226 -10.99 -25.38 17.67
C THR A 226 -11.93 -26.02 16.70
N ASN A 227 -11.75 -27.33 16.61
CA ASN A 227 -12.61 -28.30 16.00
C ASN A 227 -12.86 -27.99 14.53
N HIS A 228 -12.30 -28.85 13.67
CA HIS A 228 -13.04 -29.31 12.51
C HIS A 228 -14.53 -29.27 12.86
N LEU A 229 -15.31 -28.48 12.13
CA LEU A 229 -16.76 -28.68 12.07
C LEU A 229 -16.94 -30.19 11.96
N SER A 230 -17.37 -30.78 13.07
CA SER A 230 -17.61 -32.19 13.19
C SER A 230 -18.55 -32.50 12.03
N MET A 231 -18.09 -33.33 11.10
CA MET A 231 -18.93 -33.85 10.02
C MET A 231 -20.16 -34.63 10.54
N ASN A 232 -20.33 -34.74 11.87
CA ASN A 232 -21.41 -35.50 12.49
C ASN A 232 -22.57 -34.66 13.04
N ASP A 233 -22.51 -33.32 13.10
CA ASP A 233 -23.60 -32.53 13.72
C ASP A 233 -24.60 -31.89 12.74
N HIS A 234 -24.40 -32.00 11.42
CA HIS A 234 -25.36 -31.51 10.41
C HIS A 234 -25.74 -32.60 9.41
N ASN A 235 -26.10 -33.79 9.92
CA ASN A 235 -26.54 -34.91 9.09
C ASN A 235 -27.98 -34.78 8.57
N ASN A 236 -28.58 -33.60 8.58
CA ASN A 236 -29.85 -33.33 7.92
C ASN A 236 -29.87 -31.89 7.39
N GLN A 237 -29.97 -31.73 6.07
CA GLN A 237 -30.12 -30.48 5.29
C GLN A 237 -28.85 -29.71 4.88
N ILE A 238 -27.90 -30.35 4.19
CA ILE A 238 -27.09 -29.60 3.19
C ILE A 238 -27.85 -29.64 1.87
N ASN A 239 -28.71 -28.65 1.64
CA ASN A 239 -29.39 -28.43 0.37
C ASN A 239 -28.39 -27.78 -0.61
N SER A 240 -27.51 -28.59 -1.23
CA SER A 240 -26.48 -28.22 -2.23
C SER A 240 -25.14 -27.65 -1.72
N PRO A 241 -24.01 -27.90 -2.43
CA PRO A 241 -22.70 -27.31 -2.13
C PRO A 241 -22.69 -25.78 -2.02
N ASN A 242 -23.58 -25.11 -2.74
CA ASN A 242 -23.72 -23.66 -2.70
C ASN A 242 -24.22 -23.16 -1.34
N GLN A 243 -25.14 -23.90 -0.71
CA GLN A 243 -25.65 -23.58 0.61
C GLN A 243 -24.55 -23.74 1.67
N TYR A 244 -23.79 -24.84 1.61
CA TYR A 244 -22.64 -25.06 2.51
C TYR A 244 -21.60 -23.93 2.42
N ILE A 245 -21.28 -23.49 1.21
CA ILE A 245 -20.32 -22.43 0.95
C ILE A 245 -20.83 -21.06 1.45
N HIS A 246 -22.12 -20.80 1.26
CA HIS A 246 -22.78 -19.61 1.79
C HIS A 246 -22.74 -19.59 3.32
N ASP A 247 -23.07 -20.70 3.97
CA ASP A 247 -23.10 -20.83 5.43
C ASP A 247 -21.69 -20.70 6.03
N LEU A 248 -20.67 -21.31 5.41
CA LEU A 248 -19.27 -21.16 5.82
C LEU A 248 -18.78 -19.70 5.71
N SER A 249 -19.15 -19.02 4.62
CA SER A 249 -18.78 -17.62 4.40
C SER A 249 -19.47 -16.69 5.42
N ALA A 250 -20.75 -16.95 5.70
CA ALA A 250 -21.52 -16.20 6.70
C ALA A 250 -20.97 -16.39 8.12
N ASP A 251 -20.63 -17.62 8.51
CA ASP A 251 -20.01 -17.92 9.82
C ASP A 251 -18.62 -17.25 9.94
N THR A 252 -17.80 -17.35 8.90
CA THR A 252 -16.46 -16.72 8.88
C THR A 252 -16.56 -15.20 9.01
N LEU A 253 -17.48 -14.58 8.27
CA LEU A 253 -17.75 -13.15 8.33
C LEU A 253 -18.23 -12.72 9.72
N SER A 254 -19.20 -13.44 10.29
CA SER A 254 -19.73 -13.20 11.63
C SER A 254 -18.64 -13.26 12.71
N LYS A 255 -17.75 -14.27 12.63
CA LYS A 255 -16.60 -14.39 13.55
C LYS A 255 -15.61 -13.23 13.39
N ALA A 256 -15.32 -12.82 12.15
CA ALA A 256 -14.42 -11.70 11.88
C ALA A 256 -15.02 -10.38 12.39
N GLU A 257 -16.31 -10.13 12.18
CA GLU A 257 -17.01 -8.94 12.69
C GLU A 257 -17.03 -8.90 14.22
N LYS A 258 -17.30 -10.04 14.87
CA LYS A 258 -17.23 -10.16 16.33
C LYS A 258 -15.81 -9.90 16.85
N LEU A 259 -14.79 -10.37 16.15
CA LEU A 259 -13.40 -10.08 16.50
C LEU A 259 -13.08 -8.58 16.37
N ALA A 260 -13.57 -7.91 15.33
CA ALA A 260 -13.43 -6.46 15.18
C ALA A 260 -14.10 -5.70 16.34
N GLN A 261 -15.33 -6.09 16.73
CA GLN A 261 -16.02 -5.52 17.89
C GLN A 261 -15.23 -5.73 19.20
N ASN A 262 -14.61 -6.90 19.38
CA ASN A 262 -13.76 -7.16 20.54
C ASN A 262 -12.53 -6.24 20.59
N TYR A 263 -11.94 -5.90 19.43
CA TYR A 263 -10.86 -4.90 19.36
C TYR A 263 -11.35 -3.51 19.77
N THR A 264 -12.50 -3.07 19.26
CA THR A 264 -13.12 -1.80 19.66
C THR A 264 -13.32 -1.74 21.18
N GLN A 265 -13.90 -2.80 21.77
CA GLN A 265 -14.13 -2.86 23.22
C GLN A 265 -12.82 -2.81 24.02
N LYS A 266 -11.80 -3.54 23.57
CA LYS A 266 -10.49 -3.56 24.22
C LYS A 266 -9.81 -2.17 24.23
N VAL A 267 -9.99 -1.40 23.16
CA VAL A 267 -9.52 0.00 23.10
C VAL A 267 -10.28 0.86 24.12
N ILE A 268 -11.61 0.73 24.19
CA ILE A 268 -12.45 1.46 25.15
C ILE A 268 -12.04 1.15 26.60
N ASP A 269 -11.81 -0.13 26.90
CA ASP A 269 -11.41 -0.58 28.23
C ASP A 269 -10.05 0.02 28.64
N GLU A 270 -9.05 0.02 27.75
CA GLU A 270 -7.75 0.64 28.04
C GLU A 270 -7.81 2.17 28.14
N LYS A 271 -8.61 2.84 27.30
CA LYS A 271 -8.86 4.28 27.45
C LYS A 271 -9.50 4.59 28.80
N THR A 272 -10.46 3.78 29.24
CA THR A 272 -11.12 3.92 30.55
C THR A 272 -10.14 3.72 31.70
N LYS A 273 -9.22 2.76 31.61
CA LYS A 273 -8.14 2.57 32.61
C LYS A 273 -7.22 3.79 32.70
N LEU A 274 -6.89 4.42 31.56
CA LEU A 274 -6.09 5.65 31.54
C LEU A 274 -6.82 6.82 32.21
N LEU A 275 -8.13 6.98 31.95
CA LEU A 275 -8.94 8.02 32.57
C LEU A 275 -9.08 7.82 34.09
N LYS A 276 -9.36 6.60 34.57
CA LYS A 276 -9.43 6.33 36.02
C LYS A 276 -8.11 6.63 36.76
N ARG A 277 -6.97 6.46 36.09
CA ARG A 277 -5.65 6.82 36.65
C ARG A 277 -5.43 8.32 36.70
N LYS A 278 -6.12 9.09 35.86
CA LYS A 278 -6.10 10.55 35.86
C LYS A 278 -6.75 11.11 37.11
N ASP A 279 -7.93 10.60 37.45
CA ASP A 279 -8.66 11.07 38.62
C ASP A 279 -7.90 10.83 39.93
N ASN A 280 -6.96 9.88 39.94
CA ASN A 280 -6.12 9.52 41.10
C ASN A 280 -4.72 10.18 41.12
N SER A 281 -4.36 11.01 40.13
CA SER A 281 -2.99 11.54 39.97
C SER A 281 -2.89 13.02 40.39
N LYS A 282 -1.97 13.36 41.29
CA LYS A 282 -1.69 14.75 41.71
C LYS A 282 -1.16 15.65 40.57
N ASN A 283 -0.55 15.06 39.51
CA ASN A 283 -0.08 15.79 38.33
C ASN A 283 -1.06 15.62 37.15
N ASN A 284 -2.18 16.35 37.18
CA ASN A 284 -3.26 16.24 36.20
C ASN A 284 -2.92 16.83 34.81
N LEU A 285 -2.03 17.83 34.74
CA LEU A 285 -1.72 18.55 33.50
C LEU A 285 -0.91 17.69 32.50
N ASP A 286 0.11 16.97 32.99
CA ASP A 286 0.97 16.12 32.15
C ASP A 286 0.20 14.92 31.60
N LEU A 287 -0.68 14.34 32.42
CA LEU A 287 -1.49 13.20 32.00
C LEU A 287 -2.54 13.57 30.95
N ASN A 288 -3.12 14.77 31.01
CA ASN A 288 -4.01 15.27 29.97
C ASN A 288 -3.31 15.36 28.61
N LYS A 289 -2.08 15.90 28.58
CA LYS A 289 -1.28 15.99 27.35
C LYS A 289 -0.93 14.60 26.81
N THR A 290 -0.60 13.66 27.70
CA THR A 290 -0.30 12.28 27.31
C THR A 290 -1.52 11.58 26.71
N THR A 291 -2.70 11.69 27.32
CA THR A 291 -3.95 11.14 26.77
C THR A 291 -4.31 11.76 25.43
N GLN A 292 -4.15 13.08 25.29
CA GLN A 292 -4.38 13.77 24.02
C GLN A 292 -3.41 13.31 22.91
N ALA A 293 -2.15 13.08 23.25
CA ALA A 293 -1.16 12.56 22.31
C ALA A 293 -1.49 11.12 21.87
N ILE A 294 -2.00 10.28 22.78
CA ILE A 294 -2.51 8.93 22.44
C ILE A 294 -3.66 9.04 21.45
N GLU A 295 -4.65 9.91 21.71
CA GLU A 295 -5.82 10.08 20.87
C GLU A 295 -5.46 10.65 19.48
N SER A 296 -4.56 11.64 19.44
CA SER A 296 -4.11 12.25 18.18
C SER A 296 -3.47 11.21 17.26
N ARG A 297 -2.70 10.28 17.82
CA ARG A 297 -2.14 9.15 17.06
C ARG A 297 -3.20 8.12 16.69
N SER A 298 -4.14 7.79 17.57
CA SER A 298 -5.26 6.90 17.27
C SER A 298 -6.04 7.37 16.04
N ILE A 299 -6.32 8.68 15.93
CA ILE A 299 -7.00 9.28 14.77
C ILE A 299 -6.16 9.17 13.50
N ASN A 300 -4.83 9.22 13.59
CA ASN A 300 -3.96 9.11 12.42
C ASN A 300 -3.81 7.67 11.89
N ILE A 301 -4.14 6.66 12.72
CA ILE A 301 -4.11 5.25 12.33
C ILE A 301 -5.39 4.84 11.57
N ILE A 302 -6.51 5.51 11.85
CA ILE A 302 -7.81 5.36 11.18
C ILE A 302 -7.81 6.16 9.88
#